data_AF-A0A5C6K9B2-F1
#
_entry.id   AF-A0A5C6K9B2-F1
#
_cell.length_a   1.000
_cell.length_b   1.000
_cell.length_c   1.000
_cell.angle_alpha   90.00
_cell.angle_beta   90.00
_cell.angle_gamma   90.00
#
_symmetry.space_group_name_H-M   'P 1'
#
loop_
_entity.id
_entity.type
_entity.pdbx_description
1 polymer ?
#
loop_
_entity_poly.entity_id
_entity_poly.type
_entity_poly.pdbx_seq_one_letter_code
_entity_poly.pdbx_strand_id
1 'polypeptide(L)'
;MKLQATALQGIVKSLGSNELFYLLPIQDLSALQELKGHLTTAIDVLSNLEEQSTEHRLDAIRTLNSFVAALSLHDGDHYEAMDTAFKDVIK
;
A
#
# COMPACT_ATOMS: atom_id res chain seq x y z
N MET A 1 8.38 -19.17 -16.65
CA MET A 1 7.29 -18.39 -17.26
C MET A 1 7.61 -16.91 -17.02
N LYS A 2 7.64 -16.06 -18.06
CA LYS A 2 7.96 -14.62 -17.91
C LYS A 2 6.68 -13.93 -17.44
N LEU A 3 6.63 -13.47 -16.19
CA LEU A 3 5.47 -12.75 -15.67
C LEU A 3 5.41 -11.38 -16.35
N GLN A 4 4.34 -11.11 -17.10
CA GLN A 4 4.05 -9.77 -17.60
C GLN A 4 3.40 -8.98 -16.46
N ALA A 5 4.00 -7.84 -16.12
CA ALA A 5 3.47 -6.89 -15.15
C ALA A 5 2.13 -6.33 -15.67
N THR A 6 1.04 -6.64 -14.98
CA THR A 6 -0.29 -6.07 -15.26
C THR A 6 -0.56 -4.99 -14.23
N ALA A 7 -0.82 -3.76 -14.69
CA ALA A 7 -1.15 -2.65 -13.81
C ALA A 7 -2.40 -2.93 -12.98
N LEU A 8 -2.31 -2.68 -11.67
CA LEU A 8 -3.46 -2.76 -10.79
C LEU A 8 -4.40 -1.63 -11.16
N GLN A 9 -5.65 -1.95 -11.47
CA GLN A 9 -6.70 -0.95 -11.67
C GLN A 9 -7.18 -0.51 -10.29
N GLY A 10 -6.95 0.76 -9.94
CA GLY A 10 -7.17 1.32 -8.61
C GLY A 10 -8.60 1.16 -8.08
N ILE A 11 -8.70 0.96 -6.76
CA ILE A 11 -9.97 0.82 -6.03
C ILE A 11 -10.37 2.22 -5.57
N VAL A 12 -11.08 2.98 -6.40
CA VAL A 12 -12.14 3.94 -6.08
C VAL A 12 -12.42 4.73 -7.37
N LYS A 13 -13.69 4.69 -7.79
CA LYS A 13 -14.19 5.39 -8.98
C LYS A 13 -14.68 6.76 -8.52
N SER A 14 -14.06 7.85 -8.97
CA SER A 14 -14.64 9.18 -8.80
C SER A 14 -15.98 9.24 -9.53
N LEU A 15 -17.00 9.85 -8.89
CA LEU A 15 -18.34 9.96 -9.42
C LEU A 15 -18.39 11.09 -10.47
N GLY A 16 -17.69 10.94 -11.60
CA GLY A 16 -17.77 11.92 -12.69
C GLY A 16 -16.61 11.94 -13.69
N SER A 17 -15.38 11.67 -13.23
CA SER A 17 -14.22 11.45 -14.10
C SER A 17 -13.76 9.99 -13.95
N ASN A 18 -13.34 9.36 -15.05
CA ASN A 18 -12.72 8.02 -15.04
C ASN A 18 -11.32 8.04 -14.39
N GLU A 19 -11.06 8.97 -13.47
CA GLU A 19 -9.78 9.10 -12.80
C GLU A 19 -9.73 8.16 -11.59
N LEU A 20 -8.75 7.27 -11.64
CA LEU A 20 -8.46 6.31 -10.59
C LEU A 20 -7.44 6.95 -9.64
N PHE A 21 -7.77 6.98 -8.35
CA PHE A 21 -6.84 7.38 -7.31
C PHE A 21 -6.17 6.14 -6.71
N TYR A 22 -4.84 6.19 -6.61
CA TYR A 22 -4.04 5.14 -5.98
C TYR A 22 -3.50 5.68 -4.66
N LEU A 23 -4.01 5.18 -3.53
CA LEU A 23 -3.46 5.44 -2.18
C LEU A 23 -2.02 4.94 -2.02
N LEU A 24 -1.65 3.93 -2.81
CA LEU A 24 -0.29 3.44 -2.95
C LEU A 24 -0.12 3.10 -4.43
N PRO A 25 0.80 3.73 -5.16
CA PRO A 25 0.99 3.48 -6.58
C PRO A 25 1.68 2.11 -6.78
N ILE A 26 0.93 1.02 -6.61
CA ILE A 26 1.40 -0.32 -6.94
C ILE A 26 1.20 -0.51 -8.45
N GLN A 27 2.31 -0.48 -9.17
CA GLN A 27 2.31 -0.44 -10.64
C GLN A 27 1.96 -1.77 -11.27
N ASP A 28 2.06 -2.88 -10.55
CA ASP A 28 1.72 -4.21 -11.07
C ASP A 28 1.39 -5.26 -10.00
N LEU A 29 0.81 -6.37 -10.45
CA LEU A 29 0.45 -7.51 -9.60
C LEU A 29 1.65 -8.12 -8.87
N SER A 30 2.85 -8.11 -9.46
CA SER A 30 4.04 -8.68 -8.83
C SER A 30 4.46 -7.85 -7.62
N ALA A 31 4.47 -6.53 -7.74
CA ALA A 31 4.71 -5.61 -6.64
C ALA A 31 3.67 -5.76 -5.53
N LEU A 32 2.39 -6.02 -5.85
CA LEU A 32 1.36 -6.32 -4.85
C LEU A 32 1.61 -7.65 -4.14
N GLN A 33 2.00 -8.69 -4.88
CA GLN A 33 2.32 -10.00 -4.30
C GLN A 33 3.53 -9.93 -3.37
N GLU A 34 4.55 -9.18 -3.77
CA GLU A 34 5.76 -8.94 -2.96
C GLU A 34 5.41 -8.18 -1.68
N LEU A 35 4.64 -7.08 -1.79
CA LEU A 35 4.16 -6.34 -0.63
C LEU A 35 3.35 -7.22 0.32
N LYS A 36 2.42 -8.02 -0.22
CA LYS A 36 1.65 -8.99 0.57
C LYS A 36 2.57 -9.98 1.28
N GLY A 37 3.61 -10.48 0.61
CA GLY A 37 4.61 -11.38 1.19
C GLY A 37 5.31 -10.75 2.39
N HIS A 38 5.88 -9.56 2.19
CA HIS A 38 6.57 -8.82 3.24
C HIS A 38 5.68 -8.53 4.46
N LEU A 39 4.44 -8.10 4.24
CA LEU A 39 3.49 -7.85 5.32
C LEU A 39 3.11 -9.13 6.06
N THR A 40 2.91 -10.25 5.35
CA THR A 40 2.60 -11.55 5.96
C THR A 40 3.75 -12.01 6.85
N THR A 41 4.99 -11.89 6.37
CA THR A 41 6.18 -12.23 7.17
C THR A 41 6.32 -11.34 8.40
N ALA A 42 6.13 -10.02 8.25
CA ALA A 42 6.19 -9.11 9.39
C ALA A 42 5.13 -9.43 10.44
N ILE A 43 3.90 -9.76 10.04
CA ILE A 43 2.82 -10.18 10.95
C ILE A 43 3.17 -11.47 11.66
N ASP A 44 3.68 -12.47 10.95
CA ASP A 44 4.07 -13.76 11.54
C ASP A 44 5.16 -13.60 12.61
N VAL A 45 6.18 -12.78 12.32
CA VAL A 45 7.25 -12.46 13.27
C VAL A 45 6.71 -11.74 14.51
N LEU A 46 5.81 -10.77 14.32
CA LEU A 46 5.23 -9.99 15.42
C LEU A 46 4.17 -10.77 16.22
N SER A 47 3.59 -11.82 15.64
CA SER A 47 2.63 -12.69 16.32
C SER A 47 3.32 -13.72 17.21
N ASN A 48 4.57 -14.09 16.89
CA ASN A 48 5.32 -15.14 17.57
C ASN A 48 6.61 -14.59 18.20
N LEU A 49 6.57 -13.39 18.78
CA LEU A 49 7.76 -12.65 19.22
C LEU A 49 8.74 -13.51 20.02
N GLU A 50 8.26 -14.27 21.02
CA GLU A 50 9.11 -15.09 21.89
C GLU A 50 9.97 -16.12 21.14
N GLU A 51 9.48 -16.62 19.99
CA GLU A 51 10.15 -17.61 19.15
C GLU A 51 11.10 -16.96 18.11
N GLN A 52 11.00 -15.65 17.92
CA GLN A 52 11.76 -14.92 16.91
C GLN A 52 13.03 -14.31 17.49
N SER A 53 14.13 -14.39 16.72
CA SER A 53 15.37 -13.72 17.11
C SER A 53 15.21 -12.19 17.07
N THR A 54 16.05 -11.49 17.83
CA THR A 54 16.08 -10.02 17.82
C THR A 54 16.26 -9.44 16.42
N GLU A 55 17.04 -10.11 15.57
CA GLU A 55 17.27 -9.72 14.17
C GLU A 55 15.98 -9.77 13.34
N HIS A 56 15.24 -10.90 13.40
CA HIS A 56 13.97 -11.04 12.69
C HIS A 56 12.95 -9.99 13.12
N ARG A 57 12.88 -9.70 14.43
CA ARG A 57 11.99 -8.65 14.97
C ARG A 57 12.37 -7.27 14.44
N LEU A 58 13.66 -6.95 14.39
CA LEU A 58 14.15 -5.68 13.84
C LEU A 58 13.84 -5.54 12.35
N ASP A 59 13.98 -6.62 11.59
CA ASP A 59 13.69 -6.61 10.15
C ASP A 59 12.20 -6.50 9.85
N ALA A 60 11.33 -7.10 10.68
CA ALA A 60 9.89 -6.89 10.61
C ALA A 60 9.54 -5.41 10.88
N ILE A 61 10.15 -4.79 11.90
CA ILE A 61 9.95 -3.36 12.20
C ILE A 61 10.45 -2.47 11.05
N ARG A 62 11.63 -2.74 10.48
CA ARG A 62 12.18 -1.99 9.33
C ARG A 62 11.28 -2.09 8.11
N THR A 63 10.77 -3.29 7.82
CA THR A 63 9.81 -3.54 6.75
C THR A 63 8.55 -2.69 6.94
N LEU A 64 7.96 -2.68 8.15
CA LEU A 64 6.77 -1.90 8.45
C LEU A 64 7.03 -0.39 8.39
N ASN A 65 8.14 0.09 8.93
CA ASN A 65 8.51 1.51 8.86
C ASN A 65 8.71 1.97 7.42
N SER A 66 9.34 1.14 6.58
CA SER A 66 9.52 1.46 5.15
C SER A 66 8.18 1.51 4.43
N PHE A 67 7.25 0.63 4.78
CA PHE A 67 5.89 0.64 4.25
C PHE A 67 5.11 1.91 4.67
N VAL A 68 5.17 2.29 5.95
CA VAL A 68 4.57 3.54 6.43
C VAL A 68 5.15 4.75 5.71
N ALA A 69 6.48 4.82 5.56
CA ALA A 69 7.12 5.91 4.81
C ALA A 69 6.67 5.99 3.35
N ALA A 70 6.46 4.84 2.70
CA ALA A 70 5.95 4.78 1.32
C ALA A 70 4.51 5.28 1.21
N LEU A 71 3.65 4.97 2.19
CA LEU A 71 2.29 5.52 2.27
C LEU A 71 2.33 7.04 2.51
N SER A 72 3.15 7.49 3.45
CA SER A 72 3.26 8.90 3.82
C SER A 72 3.87 9.80 2.75
N LEU A 73 4.53 9.25 1.73
CA LEU A 73 5.07 10.03 0.62
C LEU A 73 4.00 10.77 -0.18
N HIS A 74 2.78 10.22 -0.24
CA HIS A 74 1.69 10.77 -1.03
C HIS A 74 0.43 11.10 -0.21
N ASP A 75 0.44 10.86 1.11
CA ASP A 75 -0.69 11.13 2.00
C ASP A 75 -1.28 12.55 1.81
N GLY A 76 -0.44 13.58 1.68
CA GLY A 76 -0.88 14.96 1.49
C GLY A 76 -1.63 15.22 0.18
N ASP A 77 -1.11 14.68 -0.93
CA ASP A 77 -1.71 14.83 -2.27
C ASP A 77 -3.04 14.06 -2.36
N HIS A 78 -3.19 12.98 -1.59
CA HIS A 78 -4.39 12.15 -1.57
C HIS A 78 -5.58 12.80 -0.85
N TYR A 79 -5.36 13.46 0.29
CA TYR A 79 -6.44 14.17 0.99
C TYR A 79 -6.96 15.35 0.18
N GLU A 80 -6.10 16.14 -0.49
CA GLU A 80 -6.55 17.21 -1.39
C GLU A 80 -7.33 16.67 -2.59
N ALA A 81 -6.88 15.57 -3.17
CA ALA A 81 -7.56 14.93 -4.28
C ALA A 81 -8.94 14.37 -3.89
N MET A 82 -9.03 13.72 -2.72
CA MET A 82 -10.30 13.25 -2.16
C MET A 82 -11.24 14.42 -1.85
N ASP A 83 -10.75 15.47 -1.16
CA ASP A 83 -11.54 16.67 -0.87
C ASP A 83 -12.06 17.32 -2.16
N THR A 84 -11.25 17.35 -3.22
CA THR A 84 -11.65 17.88 -4.52
C THR A 84 -12.71 17.00 -5.18
N ALA A 85 -12.54 15.68 -5.18
CA ALA A 85 -13.49 14.73 -5.77
C ALA A 85 -14.83 14.70 -5.01
N PHE A 86 -14.83 14.85 -3.69
CA PHE A 86 -16.04 14.82 -2.87
C PHE A 86 -16.74 16.18 -2.72
N LYS A 87 -16.07 17.30 -3.01
CA LYS A 87 -16.69 18.65 -3.03
C LYS A 87 -17.90 18.75 -3.97
N ASP A 88 -17.88 18.01 -5.09
CA ASP A 88 -18.96 18.05 -6.08
C ASP A 88 -20.08 17.02 -5.82
N VAL A 89 -19.89 16.09 -4.87
CA VAL A 89 -20.89 15.07 -4.49
C VAL A 89 -21.85 15.57 -3.40
N ILE A 90 -21.46 16.59 -2.62
CA ILE A 90 -22.25 17.14 -1.50
C ILE A 90 -23.00 18.43 -1.90
N LYS A 91 -23.32 18.62 -3.19
CA LYS A 91 -24.19 19.72 -3.66
C LYS A 91 -25.59 19.25 -4.01
#